data_AF-A0A9D1CYY7-F1
#
_entry.id   AF-A0A9D1CYY7-F1
#
_cell.length_a   1.000
_cell.length_b   1.000
_cell.length_c   1.000
_cell.angle_alpha   90.00
_cell.angle_beta   90.00
_cell.angle_gamma   90.00
#
_symmetry.space_group_name_H-M   'P 1'
#
loop_
_entity.id
_entity.type
_entity.pdbx_description
1 polymer ?
#
loop_
_entity_poly.entity_id
_entity_poly.type
_entity_poly.pdbx_seq_one_letter_code
_entity_poly.pdbx_strand_id
1 'polypeptide(L)'
;MVKIRQIYDIKLNIMEKANKDIIIDIENDCLKGKTISEQKRDYYLSYLVYKVRCGAAKFYNQSLDDWDFKDSKEVVISSLKSYFDKLNIKYKIIDMNDVVKGIRHLFMIVSFQSDDGEVIFIVDPTYNQFFGIEMCNSDVYKEEAGRTIQKPDLGYFILKETKELQNLVKKFLQNGYMILNETNAKIYGDSFSRASVYLEDYNNEMSGCMYIKRFNRCAAIEKLKSSEELINPITLNFYKNKV
;
A
#
# COMPACT_ATOMS: atom_id res chain seq x y z
N MET A 1 10.09 -4.32 -24.32
CA MET A 1 9.57 -4.47 -22.95
C MET A 1 8.57 -5.60 -22.94
N VAL A 2 8.75 -6.60 -22.08
CA VAL A 2 7.74 -7.64 -21.84
C VAL A 2 6.70 -7.03 -20.92
N LYS A 3 5.43 -7.01 -21.32
CA LYS A 3 4.35 -6.57 -20.44
C LYS A 3 4.28 -7.49 -19.23
N ILE A 4 4.32 -6.93 -18.02
CA ILE A 4 4.13 -7.73 -16.82
C ILE A 4 2.69 -8.24 -16.83
N ARG A 5 2.53 -9.56 -16.79
CA ARG A 5 1.21 -10.18 -16.72
C ARG A 5 0.79 -10.28 -15.26
N GLN A 6 -0.27 -9.56 -14.92
CA GLN A 6 -0.90 -9.60 -13.61
C GLN A 6 -2.04 -10.64 -13.59
N ILE A 7 -2.30 -11.28 -12.45
CA ILE A 7 -3.42 -12.24 -12.32
C ILE A 7 -4.80 -11.57 -12.46
N TYR A 8 -4.84 -10.26 -12.32
CA TYR A 8 -6.00 -9.42 -12.58
C TYR A 8 -5.65 -8.35 -13.61
N ASP A 9 -6.55 -8.13 -14.57
CA ASP A 9 -6.51 -6.95 -15.43
C ASP A 9 -6.97 -5.72 -14.61
N ILE A 10 -6.01 -5.05 -13.99
CA ILE A 10 -6.24 -3.91 -13.10
C ILE A 10 -5.87 -2.63 -13.83
N LYS A 11 -6.89 -1.79 -14.07
CA LYS A 11 -6.68 -0.40 -14.46
C LYS A 11 -6.48 0.43 -13.19
N LEU A 12 -5.28 0.98 -13.03
CA LEU A 12 -4.97 1.86 -11.89
C LEU A 12 -5.90 3.08 -11.90
N ASN A 13 -6.18 3.63 -10.72
CA ASN A 13 -6.94 4.88 -10.63
C ASN A 13 -6.07 6.05 -11.11
N ILE A 14 -6.33 6.54 -12.32
CA ILE A 14 -5.54 7.60 -12.96
C ILE A 14 -6.09 8.97 -12.57
N MET A 15 -5.22 9.83 -12.02
CA MET A 15 -5.57 11.17 -11.52
C MET A 15 -4.81 12.29 -12.24
N GLU A 16 -4.49 12.12 -13.53
CA GLU A 16 -3.74 13.11 -14.35
C GLU A 16 -4.36 14.50 -14.35
N LYS A 17 -5.70 14.56 -14.39
CA LYS A 17 -6.49 15.80 -14.44
C LYS A 17 -7.13 16.12 -13.09
N ALA A 18 -6.49 15.75 -11.99
CA ALA A 18 -6.97 16.08 -10.66
C ALA A 18 -7.16 17.59 -10.51
N ASN A 19 -8.27 18.00 -9.89
CA ASN A 19 -8.58 19.39 -9.61
C ASN A 19 -7.68 19.88 -8.47
N LYS A 20 -6.71 20.72 -8.84
CA LYS A 20 -5.71 21.25 -7.90
C LYS A 20 -6.34 22.07 -6.79
N ASP A 21 -7.43 22.77 -7.02
CA ASP A 21 -8.07 23.60 -6.00
C ASP A 21 -8.67 22.72 -4.90
N ILE A 22 -9.26 21.57 -5.26
CA ILE A 22 -9.75 20.58 -4.30
C ILE A 22 -8.59 20.00 -3.48
N ILE A 23 -7.47 19.66 -4.13
CA ILE A 23 -6.27 19.14 -3.44
C ILE A 23 -5.74 20.18 -2.44
N ILE A 24 -5.58 21.44 -2.87
CA ILE A 24 -5.09 22.55 -2.04
C ILE A 24 -6.04 22.79 -0.84
N ASP A 25 -7.35 22.75 -1.06
CA ASP A 25 -8.34 22.90 0.00
C ASP A 25 -8.20 21.79 1.07
N ILE A 26 -8.08 20.54 0.63
CA ILE A 26 -7.90 19.38 1.53
C ILE A 26 -6.57 19.48 2.29
N GLU A 27 -5.47 19.84 1.63
CA GLU A 27 -4.17 20.04 2.27
C GLU A 27 -4.23 21.13 3.36
N ASN A 28 -4.91 22.25 3.09
CA ASN A 28 -5.11 23.32 4.06
C ASN A 28 -5.96 22.86 5.25
N ASP A 29 -6.97 22.03 5.01
CA ASP A 29 -7.78 21.46 6.08
C ASP A 29 -6.98 20.46 6.93
N CYS A 30 -6.14 19.62 6.31
CA CYS A 30 -5.20 18.73 7.02
C CYS A 30 -4.21 19.51 7.89
N LEU A 31 -3.58 20.55 7.35
CA LEU A 31 -2.66 21.43 8.09
C LEU A 31 -3.30 22.05 9.34
N LYS A 32 -4.59 22.39 9.25
CA LYS A 32 -5.37 22.98 10.34
C LYS A 32 -5.98 21.93 11.28
N GLY A 33 -5.75 20.64 11.04
CA GLY A 33 -6.34 19.55 11.83
C GLY A 33 -7.86 19.45 11.74
N LYS A 34 -8.45 19.93 10.64
CA LYS A 34 -9.90 19.91 10.43
C LYS A 34 -10.39 18.52 10.00
N THR A 35 -11.69 18.30 10.17
CA THR A 35 -12.38 17.12 9.64
C THR A 35 -12.41 17.17 8.12
N ILE A 36 -12.18 16.04 7.48
CA ILE A 36 -12.24 15.87 6.03
C ILE A 36 -13.38 14.92 5.73
N SER A 37 -14.28 15.25 4.81
CA SER A 37 -15.39 14.36 4.42
C SER A 37 -14.90 13.10 3.70
N GLU A 38 -15.70 12.04 3.68
CA GLU A 38 -15.35 10.77 3.00
C GLU A 38 -14.96 10.96 1.54
N GLN A 39 -15.79 11.68 0.78
CA GLN A 39 -15.53 11.97 -0.63
C GLN A 39 -14.21 12.72 -0.84
N LYS A 40 -13.91 13.70 0.02
CA LYS A 40 -12.64 14.44 -0.02
C LYS A 40 -11.46 13.52 0.31
N ARG A 41 -11.57 12.70 1.37
CA ARG A 41 -10.52 11.74 1.76
C ARG A 41 -10.19 10.77 0.64
N ASP A 42 -11.21 10.17 0.02
CA ASP A 42 -11.03 9.21 -1.08
C ASP A 42 -10.43 9.85 -2.32
N TYR A 43 -10.91 11.05 -2.69
CA TYR A 43 -10.34 11.82 -3.80
C TYR A 43 -8.86 12.11 -3.58
N TYR A 44 -8.53 12.52 -2.35
CA TYR A 44 -7.18 12.90 -1.98
C TYR A 44 -6.23 11.70 -1.90
N LEU A 45 -6.63 10.60 -1.26
CA LEU A 45 -5.84 9.36 -1.23
C LEU A 45 -5.60 8.81 -2.63
N SER A 46 -6.63 8.82 -3.49
CA SER A 46 -6.50 8.45 -4.90
C SER A 46 -5.45 9.31 -5.62
N TYR A 47 -5.49 10.62 -5.41
CA TYR A 47 -4.49 11.54 -5.96
C TYR A 47 -3.07 11.22 -5.46
N LEU A 48 -2.89 11.05 -4.15
CA LEU A 48 -1.57 10.79 -3.57
C LEU A 48 -0.98 9.47 -4.04
N VAL A 49 -1.77 8.39 -4.01
CA VAL A 49 -1.35 7.08 -4.50
C VAL A 49 -0.94 7.17 -5.97
N TYR A 50 -1.75 7.80 -6.81
CA TYR A 50 -1.43 8.00 -8.21
C TYR A 50 -0.09 8.74 -8.38
N LYS A 51 0.11 9.86 -7.67
CA LYS A 51 1.33 10.68 -7.76
C LYS A 51 2.59 9.93 -7.33
N VAL A 52 2.54 9.16 -6.25
CA VAL A 52 3.72 8.39 -5.81
C VAL A 52 4.02 7.23 -6.75
N ARG A 53 2.99 6.59 -7.32
CA ARG A 53 3.18 5.56 -8.36
C ARG A 53 3.83 6.14 -9.62
N CYS A 54 3.35 7.28 -10.13
CA CYS A 54 3.99 7.98 -11.26
C CYS A 54 5.45 8.35 -10.95
N GLY A 55 5.68 8.84 -9.73
CA GLY A 55 7.00 9.15 -9.23
C GLY A 55 7.96 7.97 -9.32
N ALA A 56 7.56 6.87 -8.69
CA ALA A 56 8.34 5.65 -8.66
C ALA A 56 8.55 5.09 -10.07
N ALA A 57 7.53 5.09 -10.93
CA ALA A 57 7.65 4.62 -12.31
C ALA A 57 8.70 5.43 -13.09
N LYS A 58 8.66 6.76 -12.98
CA LYS A 58 9.66 7.64 -13.59
C LYS A 58 11.07 7.34 -13.08
N PHE A 59 11.21 7.10 -11.78
CA PHE A 59 12.51 6.84 -11.16
C PHE A 59 13.14 5.51 -11.61
N TYR A 60 12.34 4.46 -11.70
CA TYR A 60 12.79 3.15 -12.17
C TYR A 60 12.81 3.04 -13.71
N ASN A 61 12.54 4.13 -14.43
CA ASN A 61 12.41 4.18 -15.89
C ASN A 61 11.42 3.12 -16.43
N GLN A 62 10.28 3.01 -15.75
CA GLN A 62 9.19 2.07 -16.06
C GLN A 62 7.95 2.81 -16.58
N SER A 63 7.15 2.11 -17.39
CA SER A 63 5.80 2.56 -17.73
C SER A 63 4.86 2.26 -16.57
N LEU A 64 4.03 3.22 -16.16
CA LEU A 64 3.04 3.02 -15.11
C LEU A 64 2.05 1.89 -15.46
N ASP A 65 1.72 1.75 -16.73
CA ASP A 65 0.74 0.75 -17.22
C ASP A 65 1.28 -0.68 -17.24
N ASP A 66 2.61 -0.85 -17.26
CA ASP A 66 3.26 -2.15 -17.43
C ASP A 66 4.16 -2.53 -16.25
N TRP A 67 4.08 -1.82 -15.12
CA TRP A 67 4.95 -2.02 -13.96
C TRP A 67 4.22 -2.57 -12.73
N ASP A 68 4.84 -3.56 -12.08
CA ASP A 68 4.34 -4.25 -10.89
C ASP A 68 4.80 -3.60 -9.58
N PHE A 69 5.63 -2.56 -9.63
CA PHE A 69 6.19 -1.88 -8.44
C PHE A 69 7.17 -2.72 -7.63
N LYS A 70 7.72 -3.81 -8.20
CA LYS A 70 8.76 -4.60 -7.55
C LYS A 70 9.94 -3.72 -7.14
N ASP A 71 10.43 -3.94 -5.90
CA ASP A 71 11.55 -3.23 -5.27
C ASP A 71 11.35 -1.71 -5.10
N SER A 72 10.12 -1.20 -5.21
CA SER A 72 9.84 0.25 -5.10
C SER A 72 9.24 0.70 -3.77
N LYS A 73 8.91 -0.24 -2.87
CA LYS A 73 8.25 0.03 -1.58
C LYS A 73 8.97 1.08 -0.74
N GLU A 74 10.30 1.04 -0.63
CA GLU A 74 11.06 2.03 0.15
C GLU A 74 10.91 3.45 -0.41
N VAL A 75 10.97 3.60 -1.74
CA VAL A 75 10.86 4.87 -2.47
C VAL A 75 9.45 5.46 -2.38
N VAL A 76 8.44 4.61 -2.52
CA VAL A 76 7.04 5.03 -2.42
C VAL A 76 6.70 5.48 -0.99
N ILE A 77 7.09 4.69 0.01
CA ILE A 77 6.77 4.97 1.42
C ILE A 77 7.55 6.19 1.92
N SER A 78 8.81 6.38 1.50
CA SER A 78 9.58 7.59 1.85
C SER A 78 8.97 8.85 1.24
N SER A 79 8.46 8.77 0.01
CA SER A 79 7.77 9.88 -0.67
C SER A 79 6.50 10.28 0.07
N LEU A 80 5.66 9.31 0.46
CA LEU A 80 4.45 9.57 1.25
C LEU A 80 4.80 10.13 2.63
N LYS A 81 5.79 9.55 3.31
CA LYS A 81 6.29 10.02 4.61
C LYS A 81 6.65 11.51 4.57
N SER A 82 7.54 11.89 3.65
CA SER A 82 8.01 13.28 3.49
C SER A 82 6.86 14.26 3.23
N TYR A 83 5.84 13.82 2.50
CA TYR A 83 4.68 14.63 2.20
C TYR A 83 3.71 14.75 3.38
N PHE A 84 3.42 13.66 4.09
CA PHE A 84 2.57 13.71 5.29
C PHE A 84 3.20 14.49 6.45
N ASP A 85 4.53 14.44 6.61
CA ASP A 85 5.27 15.25 7.58
C ASP A 85 5.01 16.76 7.38
N LYS A 86 4.81 17.20 6.13
CA LYS A 86 4.54 18.61 5.80
C LYS A 86 3.10 19.03 6.09
N LEU A 87 2.16 18.10 6.09
CA LEU A 87 0.72 18.36 6.16
C LEU A 87 0.09 18.05 7.52
N ASN A 88 0.91 17.73 8.51
CA ASN A 88 0.47 17.29 9.83
C ASN A 88 -0.53 16.11 9.76
N ILE A 89 -0.39 15.26 8.74
CA ILE A 89 -1.21 14.06 8.60
C ILE A 89 -0.59 12.98 9.48
N LYS A 90 -1.39 12.39 10.36
CA LYS A 90 -0.93 11.31 11.23
C LYS A 90 -0.79 10.03 10.42
N TYR A 91 0.37 9.41 10.50
CA TYR A 91 0.65 8.14 9.85
C TYR A 91 1.57 7.26 10.70
N LYS A 92 1.65 5.99 10.32
CA LYS A 92 2.62 5.03 10.85
C LYS A 92 3.11 4.12 9.74
N ILE A 93 4.42 3.95 9.62
CA ILE A 93 5.03 2.99 8.69
C ILE A 93 5.12 1.63 9.36
N ILE A 94 4.72 0.58 8.65
CA ILE A 94 4.68 -0.80 9.13
C ILE A 94 5.60 -1.67 8.25
N ASP A 95 6.53 -2.41 8.87
CA ASP A 95 7.20 -3.55 8.21
C ASP A 95 6.37 -4.81 8.46
N MET A 96 5.89 -5.41 7.39
CA MET A 96 5.06 -6.61 7.45
C MET A 96 5.81 -7.78 8.09
N ASN A 97 7.14 -7.80 8.04
CA ASN A 97 7.95 -8.81 8.71
C ASN A 97 7.90 -8.71 10.25
N ASP A 98 7.44 -7.59 10.81
CA ASP A 98 7.17 -7.46 12.25
C ASP A 98 5.76 -7.90 12.62
N VAL A 99 4.86 -8.00 11.63
CA VAL A 99 3.49 -8.48 11.81
C VAL A 99 3.42 -9.99 11.60
N VAL A 100 3.92 -10.46 10.47
CA VAL A 100 4.02 -11.86 10.04
C VAL A 100 5.41 -12.08 9.48
N LYS A 101 6.23 -12.86 10.19
CA LYS A 101 7.61 -13.15 9.78
C LYS A 101 7.62 -13.87 8.43
N GLY A 102 8.56 -13.48 7.56
CA GLY A 102 8.90 -14.20 6.34
C GLY A 102 8.96 -13.34 5.09
N ILE A 103 8.01 -12.41 4.90
CA ILE A 103 7.99 -11.48 3.77
C ILE A 103 8.25 -10.08 4.28
N ARG A 104 9.33 -9.46 3.79
CA ARG A 104 9.63 -8.05 4.08
C ARG A 104 8.88 -7.16 3.12
N HIS A 105 7.96 -6.36 3.64
CA HIS A 105 7.19 -5.40 2.87
C HIS A 105 6.86 -4.18 3.71
N LEU A 106 6.75 -3.00 3.09
CA LEU A 106 6.44 -1.76 3.80
C LEU A 106 5.09 -1.21 3.34
N PHE A 107 4.26 -0.81 4.29
CA PHE A 107 3.03 -0.07 4.03
C PHE A 107 2.81 1.00 5.11
N MET A 108 1.81 1.88 4.91
CA MET A 108 1.44 2.89 5.89
C MET A 108 0.04 2.66 6.44
N ILE A 109 -0.12 2.96 7.72
CA ILE A 109 -1.42 3.28 8.30
C ILE A 109 -1.53 4.80 8.32
N VAL A 110 -2.62 5.35 7.76
CA VAL A 110 -2.84 6.81 7.67
C VAL A 110 -4.18 7.16 8.31
N SER A 111 -4.19 8.20 9.13
CA SER A 111 -5.35 8.66 9.89
C SER A 111 -5.81 10.04 9.44
N PHE A 112 -7.11 10.19 9.21
CA PHE A 112 -7.78 11.47 8.95
C PHE A 112 -8.83 11.74 10.02
N GLN A 113 -8.96 13.00 10.42
CA GLN A 113 -10.07 13.44 11.26
C GLN A 113 -11.36 13.47 10.43
N SER A 114 -12.46 13.00 11.01
CA SER A 114 -13.81 13.09 10.43
C SER A 114 -14.81 13.47 11.52
N ASP A 115 -16.03 13.81 11.10
CA ASP A 115 -17.09 14.21 12.02
C ASP A 115 -17.45 13.09 13.03
N ASP A 116 -17.33 11.82 12.59
CA ASP A 116 -17.59 10.62 13.41
C ASP A 116 -16.34 10.10 14.15
N GLY A 117 -15.23 10.85 14.11
CA GLY A 117 -13.95 10.48 14.72
C GLY A 117 -12.84 10.17 13.71
N GLU A 118 -11.78 9.51 14.18
CA GLU A 118 -10.62 9.20 13.34
C GLU A 118 -10.95 8.05 12.36
N VAL A 119 -10.77 8.29 11.06
CA VAL A 119 -10.86 7.26 10.02
C VAL A 119 -9.45 6.85 9.61
N ILE A 120 -9.19 5.55 9.67
CA ILE A 120 -7.86 4.98 9.48
C ILE A 120 -7.84 4.16 8.19
N PHE A 121 -6.75 4.24 7.44
CA PHE A 121 -6.56 3.55 6.16
C PHE A 121 -5.27 2.74 6.15
N ILE A 122 -5.29 1.59 5.49
CA ILE A 122 -4.10 0.92 4.96
C ILE A 122 -3.78 1.58 3.63
N VAL A 123 -2.56 2.09 3.47
CA VAL A 123 -2.05 2.71 2.25
C VAL A 123 -0.82 1.93 1.79
N ASP A 124 -0.95 1.23 0.67
CA ASP A 124 0.09 0.42 0.06
C ASP A 124 0.01 0.53 -1.47
N PRO A 125 0.64 1.57 -2.06
CA PRO A 125 0.64 1.74 -3.50
C PRO A 125 1.36 0.60 -4.26
N THR A 126 2.14 -0.21 -3.55
CA THR A 126 3.05 -1.23 -4.09
C THR A 126 2.56 -2.66 -3.89
N TYR A 127 1.34 -2.85 -3.38
CA TYR A 127 0.77 -4.17 -3.13
C TYR A 127 0.69 -5.04 -4.41
N ASN A 128 0.58 -4.40 -5.59
CA ASN A 128 0.53 -5.07 -6.89
C ASN A 128 1.77 -5.92 -7.22
N GLN A 129 2.91 -5.72 -6.54
CA GLN A 129 4.13 -6.47 -6.81
C GLN A 129 3.98 -7.98 -6.55
N PHE A 130 2.98 -8.37 -5.76
CA PHE A 130 2.74 -9.77 -5.37
C PHE A 130 1.65 -10.46 -6.22
N PHE A 131 1.30 -9.89 -7.38
CA PHE A 131 0.17 -10.33 -8.20
C PHE A 131 0.59 -10.72 -9.63
N GLY A 132 1.89 -10.90 -9.89
CA GLY A 132 2.41 -11.39 -11.16
C GLY A 132 2.03 -12.86 -11.42
N ILE A 133 1.57 -13.18 -12.64
CA ILE A 133 1.15 -14.55 -13.02
C ILE A 133 2.28 -15.58 -12.81
N GLU A 134 3.52 -15.19 -13.07
CA GLU A 134 4.71 -16.05 -12.95
C GLU A 134 4.93 -16.57 -11.53
N MET A 135 4.56 -15.78 -10.52
CA MET A 135 4.72 -16.13 -9.11
C MET A 135 3.41 -16.62 -8.47
N CYS A 136 2.27 -16.44 -9.13
CA CYS A 136 0.95 -16.76 -8.61
C CYS A 136 0.39 -18.09 -9.15
N ASN A 137 1.18 -19.16 -9.13
CA ASN A 137 0.79 -20.48 -9.62
C ASN A 137 1.39 -21.60 -8.75
N SER A 138 0.89 -22.83 -8.91
CA SER A 138 1.31 -23.99 -8.11
C SER A 138 2.75 -24.43 -8.35
N ASP A 139 3.31 -24.15 -9.53
CA ASP A 139 4.63 -24.67 -9.91
C ASP A 139 5.77 -23.94 -9.19
N VAL A 140 5.44 -22.83 -8.50
CA VAL A 140 6.35 -22.06 -7.65
C VAL A 140 6.65 -22.79 -6.33
N TYR A 141 5.80 -23.74 -5.91
CA TYR A 141 6.09 -24.53 -4.71
C TYR A 141 7.36 -25.36 -4.92
N LYS A 142 8.35 -25.13 -4.06
CA LYS A 142 9.58 -25.92 -4.05
C LYS A 142 9.84 -26.47 -2.65
N GLU A 143 10.06 -27.77 -2.57
CA GLU A 143 10.40 -28.48 -1.36
C GLU A 143 11.80 -29.07 -1.46
N GLU A 144 12.55 -29.00 -0.36
CA GLU A 144 13.88 -29.60 -0.24
C GLU A 144 14.00 -30.25 1.15
N ALA A 145 14.38 -31.54 1.18
CA ALA A 145 14.46 -32.33 2.41
C ALA A 145 13.20 -32.28 3.30
N GLY A 146 12.01 -32.28 2.67
CA GLY A 146 10.72 -32.23 3.38
C GLY A 146 10.34 -30.85 3.92
N ARG A 147 11.10 -29.81 3.58
CA ARG A 147 10.81 -28.42 3.96
C ARG A 147 10.41 -27.58 2.76
N THR A 148 9.39 -26.75 2.91
CA THR A 148 9.06 -25.77 1.88
C THR A 148 10.12 -24.67 1.84
N ILE A 149 10.84 -24.54 0.73
CA ILE A 149 11.87 -23.50 0.53
C ILE A 149 11.41 -22.37 -0.38
N GLN A 150 10.30 -22.55 -1.09
CA GLN A 150 9.67 -21.51 -1.91
C GLN A 150 8.15 -21.71 -1.94
N LYS A 151 7.41 -20.61 -1.82
CA LYS A 151 5.94 -20.56 -1.95
C LYS A 151 5.55 -19.55 -3.03
N PRO A 152 4.35 -19.69 -3.61
CA PRO A 152 3.77 -18.67 -4.48
C PRO A 152 3.60 -17.31 -3.77
N ASP A 153 3.49 -16.25 -4.56
CA ASP A 153 3.19 -14.91 -4.04
C ASP A 153 1.75 -14.80 -3.51
N LEU A 154 1.48 -13.71 -2.79
CA LEU A 154 0.20 -13.42 -2.14
C LEU A 154 -1.00 -13.61 -3.06
N GLY A 155 -0.88 -13.18 -4.33
CA GLY A 155 -1.95 -13.28 -5.32
C GLY A 155 -2.47 -14.69 -5.52
N TYR A 156 -1.62 -15.73 -5.41
CA TYR A 156 -2.04 -17.13 -5.50
C TYR A 156 -3.06 -17.50 -4.42
N PHE A 157 -2.84 -17.02 -3.18
CA PHE A 157 -3.73 -17.33 -2.06
C PHE A 157 -5.03 -16.53 -2.17
N ILE A 158 -4.99 -15.30 -2.65
CA ILE A 158 -6.18 -14.49 -2.91
C ILE A 158 -7.06 -15.13 -4.00
N LEU A 159 -6.49 -15.78 -5.01
CA LEU A 159 -7.27 -16.49 -6.04
C LEU A 159 -8.12 -17.63 -5.49
N LYS A 160 -7.78 -18.16 -4.32
CA LYS A 160 -8.51 -19.22 -3.62
C LYS A 160 -9.62 -18.70 -2.69
N GLU A 161 -9.68 -17.38 -2.47
CA GLU A 161 -10.70 -16.74 -1.64
C GLU A 161 -12.03 -16.56 -2.38
N THR A 162 -13.08 -16.17 -1.65
CA THR A 162 -14.41 -15.89 -2.24
C THR A 162 -14.36 -14.75 -3.25
N LYS A 163 -15.37 -14.67 -4.13
CA LYS A 163 -15.44 -13.59 -5.13
C LYS A 163 -15.59 -12.21 -4.50
N GLU A 164 -16.26 -12.09 -3.36
CA GLU A 164 -16.34 -10.83 -2.63
C GLU A 164 -14.95 -10.35 -2.18
N LEU A 165 -14.14 -11.26 -1.62
CA LEU A 165 -12.78 -10.94 -1.18
C LEU A 165 -11.85 -10.64 -2.35
N GLN A 166 -11.95 -11.40 -3.44
CA GLN A 166 -11.22 -11.10 -4.68
C GLN A 166 -11.57 -9.70 -5.22
N ASN A 167 -12.85 -9.30 -5.18
CA ASN A 167 -13.28 -7.98 -5.62
C ASN A 167 -12.79 -6.86 -4.70
N LEU A 168 -12.77 -7.11 -3.38
CA LEU A 168 -12.18 -6.20 -2.41
C LEU A 168 -10.69 -5.97 -2.69
N VAL A 169 -9.93 -7.05 -2.91
CA VAL A 169 -8.50 -6.96 -3.25
C VAL A 169 -8.28 -6.26 -4.58
N LYS A 170 -9.08 -6.53 -5.62
CA LYS A 170 -9.00 -5.79 -6.89
C LYS A 170 -9.17 -4.28 -6.70
N LYS A 171 -10.16 -3.86 -5.92
CA LYS A 171 -10.34 -2.43 -5.59
C LYS A 171 -9.14 -1.87 -4.84
N PHE A 172 -8.58 -2.63 -3.91
CA PHE A 172 -7.38 -2.22 -3.18
C PHE A 172 -6.16 -2.08 -4.11
N LEU A 173 -5.95 -3.01 -5.04
CA LEU A 173 -4.85 -2.92 -6.01
C LEU A 173 -5.03 -1.71 -6.96
N GLN A 174 -6.27 -1.44 -7.39
CA GLN A 174 -6.62 -0.26 -8.19
C GLN A 174 -6.29 1.04 -7.44
N ASN A 175 -6.77 1.15 -6.21
CA ASN A 175 -6.72 2.38 -5.43
C ASN A 175 -5.39 2.58 -4.70
N GLY A 176 -4.69 1.50 -4.35
CA GLY A 176 -3.52 1.46 -3.47
C GLY A 176 -3.80 1.84 -2.00
N TYR A 177 -5.07 1.93 -1.61
CA TYR A 177 -5.50 2.15 -0.23
C TYR A 177 -6.86 1.49 0.04
N MET A 178 -7.13 1.21 1.31
CA MET A 178 -8.45 0.76 1.80
C MET A 178 -8.63 1.16 3.26
N ILE A 179 -9.87 1.29 3.71
CA ILE A 179 -10.17 1.59 5.12
C ILE A 179 -9.64 0.46 6.03
N LEU A 180 -9.08 0.81 7.18
CA LEU A 180 -8.64 -0.16 8.19
C LEU A 180 -9.85 -0.56 9.04
N ASN A 181 -10.42 -1.71 8.72
CA ASN A 181 -11.41 -2.41 9.54
C ASN A 181 -10.98 -3.88 9.70
N GLU A 182 -11.71 -4.66 10.50
CA GLU A 182 -11.33 -6.04 10.77
C GLU A 182 -11.25 -6.91 9.51
N THR A 183 -12.24 -6.78 8.61
CA THR A 183 -12.27 -7.53 7.34
C THR A 183 -11.04 -7.23 6.47
N ASN A 184 -10.74 -5.95 6.28
CA ASN A 184 -9.65 -5.48 5.44
C ASN A 184 -8.28 -5.81 6.06
N ALA A 185 -8.15 -5.71 7.39
CA ALA A 185 -6.95 -6.11 8.10
C ALA A 185 -6.70 -7.61 8.01
N LYS A 186 -7.75 -8.44 8.13
CA LYS A 186 -7.65 -9.89 7.99
C LYS A 186 -7.22 -10.29 6.59
N ILE A 187 -7.89 -9.81 5.54
CA ILE A 187 -7.53 -10.18 4.17
C ILE A 187 -6.11 -9.72 3.78
N TYR A 188 -5.70 -8.53 4.21
CA TYR A 188 -4.32 -8.05 3.99
C TYR A 188 -3.32 -8.89 4.76
N GLY A 189 -3.55 -9.14 6.04
CA GLY A 189 -2.61 -9.88 6.87
C GLY A 189 -2.48 -11.35 6.48
N ASP A 190 -3.60 -12.02 6.18
CA ASP A 190 -3.63 -13.44 5.83
C ASP A 190 -2.93 -13.72 4.51
N SER A 191 -2.95 -12.78 3.55
CA SER A 191 -2.24 -12.96 2.28
C SER A 191 -0.73 -13.11 2.50
N PHE A 192 -0.11 -12.26 3.31
CA PHE A 192 1.30 -12.39 3.71
C PHE A 192 1.54 -13.63 4.58
N SER A 193 0.63 -13.92 5.51
CA SER A 193 0.78 -15.08 6.39
C SER A 193 0.83 -16.38 5.62
N ARG A 194 -0.02 -16.55 4.60
CA ARG A 194 -0.08 -17.76 3.79
C ARG A 194 1.11 -17.86 2.82
N ALA A 195 1.60 -16.73 2.32
CA ALA A 195 2.78 -16.68 1.44
C ALA A 195 4.12 -16.84 2.17
N SER A 196 4.14 -16.79 3.51
CA SER A 196 5.39 -16.95 4.28
C SER A 196 5.93 -18.40 4.21
N VAL A 197 7.19 -18.51 3.79
CA VAL A 197 7.90 -19.80 3.56
C VAL A 197 8.25 -20.51 4.87
N TYR A 198 8.47 -19.78 5.98
CA TYR A 198 9.01 -20.34 7.23
C TYR A 198 7.96 -20.93 8.19
N LEU A 199 6.73 -21.10 7.72
CA LEU A 199 5.63 -21.57 8.57
C LEU A 199 5.08 -22.89 8.03
N GLU A 200 5.72 -23.98 8.44
CA GLU A 200 5.19 -25.34 8.29
C GLU A 200 3.98 -25.58 9.22
N ASP A 201 3.74 -24.69 10.20
CA ASP A 201 2.78 -24.89 11.30
C ASP A 201 1.66 -23.84 11.44
N TYR A 202 1.45 -22.91 10.49
CA TYR A 202 0.46 -21.84 10.72
C TYR A 202 -0.98 -22.23 10.34
N ASN A 203 -1.64 -22.91 11.27
CA ASN A 203 -3.10 -22.99 11.39
C ASN A 203 -3.70 -21.82 12.19
N ASN A 204 -2.95 -20.74 12.42
CA ASN A 204 -3.43 -19.60 13.20
C ASN A 204 -3.84 -18.46 12.27
N GLU A 205 -4.95 -18.66 11.56
CA GLU A 205 -5.70 -17.52 11.04
C GLU A 205 -5.91 -16.52 12.17
N MET A 206 -5.38 -15.31 12.00
CA MET A 206 -5.58 -14.26 12.98
C MET A 206 -6.87 -13.52 12.66
N SER A 207 -7.60 -13.12 13.70
CA SER A 207 -8.73 -12.22 13.52
C SER A 207 -8.26 -10.86 13.01
N GLY A 208 -9.15 -10.13 12.34
CA GLY A 208 -8.88 -8.77 11.89
C GLY A 208 -8.44 -7.85 13.02
N CYS A 209 -9.09 -7.94 14.19
CA CYS A 209 -8.71 -7.17 15.37
C CYS A 209 -7.29 -7.49 15.88
N MET A 210 -6.80 -8.73 15.70
CA MET A 210 -5.44 -9.11 16.05
C MET A 210 -4.43 -8.49 15.07
N TYR A 211 -4.72 -8.49 13.77
CA TYR A 211 -3.90 -7.79 12.78
C TYR A 211 -3.80 -6.30 13.07
N ILE A 212 -4.94 -5.63 13.35
CA ILE A 212 -4.96 -4.21 13.74
C ILE A 212 -4.08 -3.97 14.96
N LYS A 213 -4.18 -4.81 16.00
CA LYS A 213 -3.32 -4.72 17.19
C LYS A 213 -1.84 -4.88 16.84
N ARG A 214 -1.48 -5.79 15.94
CA ARG A 214 -0.09 -6.00 15.51
C ARG A 214 0.43 -4.81 14.72
N PHE A 215 -0.33 -4.29 13.75
CA PHE A 215 0.05 -3.08 13.02
C PHE A 215 0.31 -1.91 14.00
N ASN A 216 -0.55 -1.75 15.00
CA ASN A 216 -0.39 -0.71 16.03
C ASN A 216 0.80 -0.95 16.98
N ARG A 217 1.27 -2.19 17.15
CA ARG A 217 2.42 -2.53 18.00
C ARG A 217 3.77 -2.51 17.30
N CYS A 218 3.83 -2.58 15.97
CA CYS A 218 5.08 -2.50 15.22
C CYS A 218 5.90 -1.27 15.65
N ALA A 219 7.22 -1.40 15.78
CA ALA A 219 8.06 -0.25 16.05
C ALA A 219 7.89 0.77 14.91
N ALA A 220 7.76 2.06 15.24
CA ALA A 220 7.71 3.08 14.21
C ALA A 220 9.04 3.09 13.46
N ILE A 221 9.00 2.89 12.14
CA ILE A 221 10.20 3.01 11.30
C ILE A 221 10.41 4.50 11.03
N GLU A 222 11.21 5.14 11.87
CA GLU A 222 11.48 6.58 11.75
C GLU A 222 12.56 6.90 10.70
N LYS A 223 13.50 5.97 10.50
CA LYS A 223 14.59 6.09 9.51
C LYS A 223 14.44 5.04 8.42
N LEU A 224 13.85 5.43 7.31
CA LEU A 224 14.06 4.74 6.04
C LEU A 224 15.43 5.15 5.51
N LYS A 225 16.18 4.25 4.85
CA LYS A 225 17.40 4.66 4.13
C LYS A 225 16.98 5.78 3.18
N SER A 226 17.42 7.00 3.50
CA SER A 226 16.99 8.17 2.79
C SER A 226 17.53 8.09 1.39
N SER A 227 16.61 8.14 0.45
CA SER A 227 16.90 8.64 -0.86
C SER A 227 16.45 10.09 -0.91
N GLU A 228 17.09 10.96 -0.13
CA GLU A 228 16.82 12.41 -0.22
C GLU A 228 16.99 12.92 -1.66
N GLU A 229 17.76 12.20 -2.50
CA GLU A 229 17.89 12.40 -3.94
C GLU A 229 16.86 11.65 -4.81
N LEU A 230 16.31 10.52 -4.35
CA LEU A 230 15.40 9.69 -5.17
C LEU A 230 13.96 10.09 -4.91
N ILE A 231 13.61 11.21 -5.52
CA ILE A 231 12.26 11.63 -5.90
C ILE A 231 11.54 12.52 -4.87
N ASN A 232 11.23 13.73 -5.33
CA ASN A 232 10.14 14.57 -4.87
C ASN A 232 8.97 14.41 -5.87
N PRO A 233 8.21 13.28 -5.88
CA PRO A 233 7.28 13.00 -6.98
C PRO A 233 5.97 13.74 -6.85
N ILE A 234 5.61 14.04 -5.62
CA ILE A 234 4.51 14.92 -5.28
C ILE A 234 5.10 16.33 -5.37
N THR A 235 5.24 16.81 -6.61
CA THR A 235 5.74 18.15 -6.89
C THR A 235 4.83 19.14 -6.15
N LEU A 236 5.32 19.62 -5.00
CA LEU A 236 4.68 20.63 -4.19
C LEU A 236 4.69 21.94 -4.99
N ASN A 237 3.56 22.27 -5.62
CA ASN A 237 3.29 23.63 -6.06
C ASN A 237 2.81 24.46 -4.86
N PHE A 238 3.61 24.54 -3.79
CA PHE A 238 3.39 25.50 -2.73
C PHE A 238 4.57 26.45 -2.62
N TYR A 239 4.24 27.74 -2.57
CA TYR A 239 5.08 28.94 -2.63
C TYR A 239 5.50 29.46 -4.02
N LYS A 240 4.53 29.71 -4.91
CA LYS A 240 4.68 30.85 -5.85
C LYS A 240 3.73 32.04 -5.60
N ASN A 241 2.78 31.93 -4.68
CA ASN A 241 1.89 33.05 -4.34
C ASN A 241 1.83 33.23 -2.82
N LYS A 242 2.82 33.93 -2.27
CA LYS A 242 2.77 34.82 -1.07
C LYS A 242 4.19 35.18 -0.62
N VAL A 243 4.80 36.12 -1.33
CA VAL A 243 5.31 37.39 -0.79
C VAL A 243 4.92 38.45 -1.81
#